data_AF-A0A200R8F8-F1
#
_entry.id   AF-A0A200R8F8-F1
#
_cell.length_a   1.000
_cell.length_b   1.000
_cell.length_c   1.000
_cell.angle_alpha   90.00
_cell.angle_beta   90.00
_cell.angle_gamma   90.00
#
_symmetry.space_group_name_H-M   'P 1'
#
loop_
_entity.id
_entity.type
_entity.pdbx_description
1 polymer ?
#
loop_
_entity_poly.entity_id
_entity_poly.type
_entity_poly.pdbx_seq_one_letter_code
_entity_poly.pdbx_strand_id
1 'polypeptide(L)'
;METSSTDMEMEMEMEMESSSAMNHHHHNNNNEDMKSLLTMARQLINQGRPSLALQAVVAAVKSDGGDQAVFQTLHRARELYRNKLQTNAAADELASLFAECAIAEAKPLTLTLTSEQSPTYTGDPPGTVTPDANGTSILAKTGRKQIMLDAFSDGSSFVCLQCGGLVSNHRKEEHLAYWCC
;
A
#
# COMPACT_ATOMS: atom_id res chain seq x y z
N MET A 1 -74.22 -32.21 65.87
CA MET A 1 -73.51 -31.42 64.85
C MET A 1 -72.02 -31.70 65.05
N GLU A 2 -71.51 -32.88 64.71
CA GLU A 2 -71.25 -33.38 63.33
C GLU A 2 -70.20 -32.48 62.65
N THR A 3 -69.03 -32.93 62.16
CA THR A 3 -68.61 -34.25 61.66
C THR A 3 -67.10 -34.48 61.82
N SER A 4 -66.75 -35.76 61.97
CA SER A 4 -65.44 -36.39 61.75
C SER A 4 -65.26 -36.74 60.26
N SER A 5 -64.01 -36.77 59.75
CA SER A 5 -63.46 -37.61 58.65
C SER A 5 -62.14 -37.01 58.17
N THR A 6 -60.96 -37.53 58.52
CA THR A 6 -60.16 -38.60 57.84
C THR A 6 -59.71 -38.30 56.41
N ASP A 7 -58.38 -38.11 56.30
CA ASP A 7 -57.46 -38.76 55.34
C ASP A 7 -57.54 -38.41 53.85
N MET A 8 -56.43 -37.87 53.32
CA MET A 8 -55.98 -37.98 51.93
C MET A 8 -54.54 -37.43 51.84
N GLU A 9 -53.57 -38.26 52.24
CA GLU A 9 -52.21 -38.20 51.67
C GLU A 9 -52.22 -38.91 50.30
N MET A 10 -51.81 -38.22 49.22
CA MET A 10 -51.06 -38.80 48.10
C MET A 10 -50.60 -37.69 47.14
N GLU A 11 -49.31 -37.40 47.22
CA GLU A 11 -48.37 -37.28 46.09
C GLU A 11 -48.89 -36.75 44.75
N MET A 12 -48.40 -35.56 44.37
CA MET A 12 -47.89 -35.36 43.02
C MET A 12 -46.72 -34.36 43.07
N GLU A 13 -45.52 -34.91 43.23
CA GLU A 13 -44.29 -34.29 42.77
C GLU A 13 -44.26 -34.29 41.22
N MET A 14 -43.37 -33.49 40.62
CA MET A 14 -43.21 -33.22 39.18
C MET A 14 -44.31 -32.30 38.63
N GLU A 15 -44.04 -31.08 38.16
CA GLU A 15 -43.07 -30.74 37.12
C GLU A 15 -42.43 -29.36 37.35
N MET A 16 -41.11 -29.33 37.55
CA MET A 16 -40.31 -28.10 37.49
C MET A 16 -39.16 -28.30 36.50
N GLU A 17 -39.48 -28.73 35.27
CA GLU A 17 -38.49 -28.86 34.19
C GLU A 17 -39.08 -28.44 32.84
N SER A 18 -39.15 -27.14 32.55
CA SER A 18 -39.20 -26.67 31.15
C SER A 18 -38.87 -25.16 31.00
N SER A 19 -37.81 -24.67 31.66
CA SER A 19 -37.30 -23.31 31.40
C SER A 19 -35.91 -23.33 30.74
N SER A 20 -35.19 -24.44 30.83
CA SER A 20 -33.80 -24.59 30.35
C SER A 20 -33.73 -24.93 28.85
N ALA A 21 -34.71 -25.65 28.31
CA ALA A 21 -34.69 -26.12 26.91
C ALA A 21 -34.99 -25.01 25.89
N MET A 22 -35.86 -24.05 26.22
CA MET A 22 -36.21 -22.94 25.31
C MET A 22 -35.06 -21.92 25.19
N ASN A 23 -34.27 -21.71 26.25
CA ASN A 23 -33.18 -20.74 26.25
C ASN A 23 -31.96 -21.22 25.43
N HIS A 24 -31.71 -22.53 25.41
CA HIS A 24 -30.63 -23.12 24.61
C HIS A 24 -30.88 -23.05 23.10
N HIS A 25 -32.14 -23.19 22.66
CA HIS A 25 -32.47 -23.17 21.24
C HIS A 25 -32.34 -21.76 20.62
N HIS A 26 -32.70 -20.73 21.39
CA HIS A 26 -32.62 -19.34 20.93
C HIS A 26 -31.18 -18.84 20.81
N HIS A 27 -30.33 -19.17 21.79
CA HIS A 27 -28.91 -18.79 21.75
C HIS A 27 -28.14 -19.48 20.62
N ASN A 28 -28.46 -20.75 20.33
CA ASN A 28 -27.81 -21.49 19.26
C ASN A 28 -28.19 -20.94 17.88
N ASN A 29 -29.46 -20.56 17.69
CA ASN A 29 -29.93 -19.97 16.42
C ASN A 29 -29.28 -18.59 16.17
N ASN A 30 -29.20 -17.74 17.19
CA ASN A 30 -28.56 -16.42 17.09
C ASN A 30 -27.07 -16.52 16.71
N ASN A 31 -26.37 -17.55 17.20
CA ASN A 31 -24.96 -17.78 16.87
C ASN A 31 -24.79 -18.24 15.42
N GLU A 32 -25.67 -19.11 14.91
CA GLU A 32 -25.66 -19.52 13.50
C GLU A 32 -26.04 -18.34 12.57
N ASP A 33 -27.02 -17.53 12.95
CA ASP A 33 -27.39 -16.30 12.22
C ASP A 33 -26.22 -15.31 12.18
N MET A 34 -25.53 -15.10 13.32
CA MET A 34 -24.32 -14.27 13.39
C MET A 34 -23.21 -14.80 12.46
N LYS A 35 -22.92 -16.10 12.48
CA LYS A 35 -21.91 -16.72 11.59
C LYS A 35 -22.29 -16.56 10.12
N SER A 36 -23.57 -16.71 9.79
CA SER A 36 -24.06 -16.54 8.43
C SER A 36 -23.86 -15.09 7.93
N LEU A 37 -24.17 -14.10 8.76
CA LEU A 37 -24.01 -12.68 8.46
C LEU A 37 -22.53 -12.30 8.31
N LEU A 38 -21.64 -12.85 9.14
CA LEU A 38 -20.19 -12.63 9.01
C LEU A 38 -19.61 -13.29 7.76
N THR A 39 -20.12 -14.46 7.38
CA THR A 39 -19.74 -15.14 6.13
C THR A 39 -20.18 -14.33 4.92
N MET A 40 -21.42 -13.82 4.94
CA MET A 40 -21.94 -12.93 3.92
C MET A 40 -21.13 -11.63 3.83
N ALA A 41 -20.77 -11.03 4.96
CA ALA A 41 -19.95 -9.83 4.99
C ALA A 41 -18.59 -10.04 4.29
N ARG A 42 -17.93 -11.18 4.53
CA ARG A 42 -16.68 -11.56 3.84
C ARG A 42 -16.88 -11.69 2.33
N GLN A 43 -17.97 -12.31 1.90
CA GLN A 43 -18.31 -12.41 0.48
C GLN A 43 -18.56 -11.04 -0.15
N LEU A 44 -19.24 -10.13 0.55
CA LEU A 44 -19.50 -8.76 0.10
C LEU A 44 -18.21 -7.93 -0.04
N ILE A 45 -17.22 -8.13 0.83
CA ILE A 45 -15.88 -7.54 0.69
C ILE A 45 -15.23 -8.01 -0.61
N ASN A 46 -15.25 -9.33 -0.86
CA ASN A 46 -14.68 -9.91 -2.09
C ASN A 46 -15.39 -9.43 -3.37
N GLN A 47 -16.66 -9.03 -3.26
CA GLN A 47 -17.45 -8.42 -4.34
C GLN A 47 -17.23 -6.91 -4.49
N GLY A 48 -16.38 -6.29 -3.67
CA GLY A 48 -16.14 -4.84 -3.70
C GLY A 48 -17.30 -4.01 -3.15
N ARG A 49 -18.16 -4.59 -2.29
CA ARG A 49 -19.32 -3.93 -1.67
C ARG A 49 -19.10 -3.71 -0.17
N PRO A 50 -18.14 -2.86 0.25
CA PRO A 50 -17.75 -2.73 1.65
C PRO A 50 -18.86 -2.14 2.55
N SER A 51 -19.69 -1.24 2.03
CA SER A 51 -20.78 -0.63 2.81
C SER A 51 -21.81 -1.66 3.27
N LEU A 52 -22.15 -2.60 2.41
CA LEU A 52 -23.10 -3.68 2.74
C LEU A 52 -22.45 -4.74 3.64
N ALA A 53 -21.16 -5.01 3.43
CA ALA A 53 -20.41 -5.86 4.34
C ALA A 53 -20.41 -5.30 5.77
N LEU A 54 -20.20 -3.98 5.92
CA LEU A 54 -20.29 -3.31 7.21
C LEU A 54 -21.70 -3.43 7.81
N GLN A 55 -22.75 -3.22 7.01
CA GLN A 55 -24.13 -3.38 7.48
C GLN A 55 -24.40 -4.79 8.01
N ALA A 56 -23.92 -5.84 7.32
CA ALA A 56 -24.04 -7.22 7.76
C ALA A 56 -23.27 -7.48 9.07
N VAL A 57 -22.08 -6.92 9.23
CA VAL A 57 -21.30 -7.00 10.49
C VAL A 57 -22.03 -6.29 11.63
N VAL A 58 -22.58 -5.10 11.38
CA VAL A 58 -23.35 -4.36 12.40
C VAL A 58 -24.60 -5.12 12.80
N ALA A 59 -25.32 -5.71 11.84
CA ALA A 59 -26.49 -6.55 12.13
C ALA A 59 -26.12 -7.76 13.00
N ALA A 60 -25.01 -8.43 12.69
CA ALA A 60 -24.49 -9.58 13.44
C ALA A 60 -24.08 -9.22 14.88
N VAL A 61 -23.40 -8.09 15.08
CA VAL A 61 -23.01 -7.64 16.42
C VAL A 61 -24.22 -7.14 17.21
N LYS A 62 -25.19 -6.52 16.53
CA LYS A 62 -26.44 -6.05 17.13
C LYS A 62 -27.33 -7.20 17.60
N SER A 63 -27.35 -8.34 16.90
CA SER A 63 -28.13 -9.51 17.32
C SER A 63 -27.58 -10.19 18.58
N ASP A 64 -26.29 -10.00 18.90
CA ASP A 64 -25.64 -10.58 20.08
C ASP A 64 -25.78 -9.68 21.32
N GLY A 65 -25.51 -8.38 21.20
CA GLY A 65 -25.45 -7.46 22.34
C GLY A 65 -26.05 -6.08 22.11
N GLY A 66 -26.90 -5.93 21.09
CA GLY A 66 -27.58 -4.68 20.77
C GLY A 66 -26.65 -3.57 20.29
N ASP A 67 -27.15 -2.33 20.30
CA ASP A 67 -26.41 -1.16 19.80
C ASP A 67 -25.17 -0.83 20.65
N GLN A 68 -25.18 -1.18 21.93
CA GLN A 68 -24.04 -0.96 22.82
C GLN A 68 -22.84 -1.85 22.43
N ALA A 69 -23.09 -3.12 22.08
CA ALA A 69 -22.04 -4.02 21.58
C ALA A 69 -21.47 -3.53 20.24
N VAL A 70 -22.32 -2.98 19.37
CA VAL A 70 -21.88 -2.36 18.10
C VAL A 70 -20.94 -1.19 18.40
N PHE A 71 -21.34 -0.28 19.29
CA PHE A 71 -20.53 0.88 19.65
C PHE A 71 -19.16 0.47 20.23
N GLN A 72 -19.14 -0.46 21.19
CA GLN A 72 -17.90 -0.95 21.80
C GLN A 72 -16.98 -1.62 20.76
N THR A 73 -17.55 -2.45 19.89
CA THR A 73 -16.80 -3.15 18.84
C THR A 73 -16.19 -2.17 17.85
N LEU A 74 -16.96 -1.17 17.40
CA LEU A 74 -16.47 -0.14 16.48
C LEU A 74 -15.41 0.76 17.13
N HIS A 75 -15.59 1.12 18.40
CA HIS A 75 -14.61 1.88 19.16
C HIS A 75 -13.27 1.13 19.22
N ARG A 76 -13.30 -0.13 19.64
CA ARG A 76 -12.12 -0.99 19.70
C ARG A 76 -11.46 -1.15 18.33
N ALA A 77 -12.25 -1.36 17.27
CA ALA A 77 -11.74 -1.45 15.90
C ALA A 77 -11.02 -0.16 15.46
N ARG A 78 -11.56 1.01 15.84
CA ARG A 78 -10.94 2.31 15.55
C ARG A 78 -9.62 2.51 16.29
N GLU A 79 -9.53 2.09 17.55
CA GLU A 79 -8.27 2.14 18.31
C GLU A 79 -7.20 1.24 17.69
N LEU A 80 -7.57 0.01 17.31
CA LEU A 80 -6.67 -0.91 16.62
C LEU A 80 -6.18 -0.35 15.28
N TYR A 81 -7.07 0.31 14.51
CA TYR A 81 -6.68 0.95 13.26
C TYR A 81 -5.67 2.08 13.49
N ARG A 82 -5.86 2.91 14.51
CA ARG A 82 -4.91 3.98 14.87
C ARG A 82 -3.55 3.42 15.28
N ASN A 83 -3.54 2.40 16.12
CA ASN A 83 -2.29 1.76 16.55
C ASN A 83 -1.54 1.15 15.34
N LYS A 84 -2.27 0.50 14.41
CA LYS A 84 -1.67 -0.02 13.17
C LYS A 84 -1.10 1.07 12.28
N LEU A 85 -1.77 2.23 12.16
CA LEU A 85 -1.23 3.36 11.42
C LEU A 85 0.10 3.84 12.01
N GLN A 86 0.18 3.94 13.34
CA GLN A 86 1.41 4.35 14.03
C GLN A 86 2.55 3.33 13.82
N THR A 87 2.26 2.03 13.90
CA THR A 87 3.29 1.01 13.63
C THR A 87 3.76 1.01 12.18
N ASN A 88 2.84 1.25 11.24
CA ASN A 88 3.21 1.36 9.83
C ASN A 88 4.05 2.61 9.56
N ALA A 89 3.75 3.73 10.21
CA ALA A 89 4.56 4.95 10.07
C ALA A 89 6.02 4.72 10.51
N ALA A 90 6.25 3.98 11.60
CA ALA A 90 7.59 3.60 12.03
C ALA A 90 8.29 2.68 11.00
N ALA A 91 7.56 1.75 10.38
CA ALA A 91 8.09 0.89 9.33
C ALA A 91 8.42 1.69 8.04
N ASP A 92 7.59 2.67 7.69
CA ASP A 92 7.80 3.56 6.53
C ASP A 92 9.02 4.48 6.75
N GLU A 93 9.23 4.97 7.97
CA GLU A 93 10.42 5.73 8.35
C GLU A 93 11.69 4.87 8.21
N LEU A 94 11.67 3.63 8.71
CA LEU A 94 12.79 2.70 8.54
C LEU A 94 13.05 2.41 7.05
N ALA A 95 12.02 2.18 6.25
CA ALA A 95 12.16 1.98 4.81
C ALA A 95 12.80 3.19 4.11
N SER A 96 12.45 4.40 4.56
CA SER A 96 13.05 5.65 4.06
C SER A 96 14.55 5.73 4.41
N LEU A 97 14.94 5.41 5.64
CA LEU A 97 16.34 5.35 6.06
C LEU A 97 17.14 4.31 5.26
N PHE A 98 16.57 3.13 5.03
CA PHE A 98 17.21 2.10 4.19
C PHE A 98 17.38 2.58 2.74
N ALA A 99 16.40 3.30 2.19
CA ALA A 99 16.52 3.88 0.87
C ALA A 99 17.64 4.93 0.82
N GLU A 100 17.78 5.78 1.84
CA GLU A 100 18.88 6.75 1.94
C GLU A 100 20.26 6.07 2.02
N CYS A 101 20.40 5.03 2.83
CA CYS A 101 21.63 4.24 2.91
C CYS A 101 21.98 3.62 1.56
N ALA A 102 21.02 3.00 0.88
CA ALA A 102 21.25 2.39 -0.43
C ALA A 102 21.69 3.41 -1.49
N ILE A 103 21.13 4.63 -1.46
CA ILE A 103 21.54 5.73 -2.35
C ILE A 103 22.97 6.19 -2.02
N ALA A 104 23.32 6.29 -0.74
CA ALA A 104 24.66 6.69 -0.30
C ALA A 104 25.74 5.65 -0.65
N GLU A 105 25.43 4.36 -0.53
CA GLU A 105 26.32 3.25 -0.91
C GLU A 105 26.50 3.14 -2.42
N ALA A 106 25.48 3.48 -3.21
CA ALA A 106 25.55 3.50 -4.67
C ALA A 106 26.37 4.68 -5.23
N LYS A 107 26.84 5.62 -4.37
CA LYS A 107 27.70 6.73 -4.77
C LYS A 107 29.10 6.19 -5.07
N PRO A 108 29.55 6.15 -6.34
CA PRO A 108 30.86 5.61 -6.66
C PRO A 108 31.92 6.51 -6.03
N LEU A 109 32.86 5.92 -5.31
CA LEU A 109 34.12 6.57 -4.89
C LEU A 109 34.93 6.90 -6.14
N THR A 110 34.57 7.97 -6.84
CA THR A 110 35.38 8.57 -7.89
C THR A 110 35.60 10.02 -7.52
N LEU A 111 36.81 10.28 -7.03
CA LEU A 111 37.58 11.54 -7.07
C LEU A 111 38.47 11.65 -5.83
N THR A 112 39.32 10.64 -5.65
CA THR A 112 40.64 10.83 -5.04
C THR A 112 41.66 10.55 -6.14
N LEU A 113 41.92 11.56 -6.97
CA LEU A 113 43.16 11.70 -7.74
C LEU A 113 43.23 13.14 -8.24
N THR A 114 43.99 13.93 -7.48
CA THR A 114 44.93 14.93 -7.98
C THR A 114 45.10 14.97 -9.50
N SER A 115 44.78 16.10 -10.14
CA SER A 115 45.70 16.69 -11.12
C SER A 115 45.29 18.13 -11.42
N GLU A 116 46.13 19.05 -10.97
CA GLU A 116 46.26 20.38 -11.52
C GLU A 116 46.51 20.28 -13.03
N GLN A 117 45.74 20.99 -13.85
CA GLN A 117 46.20 21.54 -15.12
C GLN A 117 45.15 22.48 -15.71
N SER A 118 45.45 23.78 -15.60
CA SER A 118 45.00 24.79 -16.55
C SER A 118 45.60 24.50 -17.93
N PRO A 119 44.93 24.88 -19.03
CA PRO A 119 45.62 25.83 -19.90
C PRO A 119 44.71 26.92 -20.50
N THR A 120 45.40 28.01 -20.79
CA THR A 120 45.01 29.27 -21.39
C THR A 120 45.14 29.21 -22.94
N TYR A 121 44.51 30.17 -23.65
CA TYR A 121 44.68 30.52 -25.10
C TYR A 121 44.04 29.55 -26.12
N THR A 122 43.48 29.92 -27.28
CA THR A 122 43.30 31.16 -28.06
C THR A 122 42.24 30.88 -29.14
N GLY A 123 41.57 31.92 -29.65
CA GLY A 123 40.56 31.82 -30.71
C GLY A 123 41.09 31.37 -32.09
N ASP A 124 40.31 30.51 -32.75
CA ASP A 124 39.87 30.55 -34.16
C ASP A 124 38.76 29.46 -34.32
N PRO A 125 37.82 29.55 -35.28
CA PRO A 125 36.62 28.72 -35.30
C PRO A 125 36.87 27.38 -36.01
N PRO A 126 36.45 26.24 -35.45
CA PRO A 126 36.26 25.01 -36.20
C PRO A 126 34.75 24.72 -36.28
N GLY A 127 34.17 24.60 -37.47
CA GLY A 127 34.48 23.50 -38.35
C GLY A 127 33.57 22.33 -37.96
N THR A 128 32.41 22.27 -38.62
CA THR A 128 31.48 21.15 -38.76
C THR A 128 31.76 19.98 -37.83
N VAL A 129 31.17 20.03 -36.63
CA VAL A 129 31.20 18.94 -35.66
C VAL A 129 30.41 17.78 -36.27
N THR A 130 31.10 16.90 -36.96
CA THR A 130 30.60 15.54 -37.16
C THR A 130 30.40 14.96 -35.77
N PRO A 131 29.16 14.56 -35.39
CA PRO A 131 28.95 13.88 -34.12
C PRO A 131 29.81 12.63 -34.18
N ASP A 132 30.78 12.57 -33.28
CA ASP A 132 31.74 11.50 -33.22
C ASP A 132 30.98 10.18 -33.17
N ALA A 133 31.27 9.39 -34.20
CA ALA A 133 30.70 8.10 -34.47
C ALA A 133 31.23 7.04 -33.52
N ASN A 134 31.47 7.38 -32.25
CA ASN A 134 31.74 6.39 -31.24
C ASN A 134 30.41 5.69 -30.99
N GLY A 135 30.28 4.48 -31.53
CA GLY A 135 29.10 3.59 -31.44
C GLY A 135 28.76 3.13 -30.02
N THR A 136 28.98 3.98 -29.02
CA THR A 136 28.59 3.79 -27.64
C THR A 136 27.10 4.01 -27.44
N SER A 137 26.47 4.87 -28.25
CA SER A 137 25.02 5.08 -28.21
C SER A 137 24.25 3.83 -28.60
N ILE A 138 23.24 3.48 -27.79
CA ILE A 138 22.33 2.35 -28.01
C ILE A 138 21.66 2.43 -29.40
N LEU A 139 21.35 3.64 -29.88
CA LEU A 139 20.76 3.83 -31.21
C LEU A 139 21.75 3.50 -32.32
N ALA A 140 23.03 3.84 -32.14
CA ALA A 140 24.08 3.44 -33.06
C ALA A 140 24.33 1.91 -33.02
N LYS A 141 24.35 1.30 -31.83
CA LYS A 141 24.51 -0.16 -31.64
C LYS A 141 23.38 -0.97 -32.27
N THR A 142 22.17 -0.44 -32.24
CA THR A 142 20.98 -1.11 -32.81
C THR A 142 20.77 -0.81 -34.30
N GLY A 143 21.73 -0.17 -34.98
CA GLY A 143 21.63 0.16 -36.40
C GLY A 143 20.67 1.30 -36.73
N ARG A 144 20.10 1.98 -35.71
CA ARG A 144 19.18 3.11 -35.83
C ARG A 144 19.90 4.46 -35.66
N LYS A 145 21.15 4.53 -36.10
CA LYS A 145 21.97 5.75 -36.05
C LYS A 145 21.30 6.92 -36.79
N GLN A 146 20.52 6.64 -37.83
CA GLN A 146 19.85 7.67 -38.62
C GLN A 146 18.92 8.55 -37.79
N ILE A 147 18.20 7.98 -36.82
CA ILE A 147 17.29 8.74 -35.95
C ILE A 147 18.06 9.78 -35.12
N MET A 148 19.26 9.44 -34.67
CA MET A 148 20.14 10.37 -33.96
C MET A 148 20.64 11.47 -34.89
N LEU A 149 21.04 11.13 -36.11
CA LEU A 149 21.53 12.09 -37.11
C LEU A 149 20.43 13.08 -37.50
N ASP A 150 19.20 12.61 -37.68
CA ASP A 150 18.05 13.44 -38.02
C ASP A 150 17.70 14.39 -36.85
N ALA A 151 17.66 13.88 -35.61
CA ALA A 151 17.40 14.68 -34.40
C ALA A 151 18.55 15.65 -34.02
N PHE A 152 19.73 15.45 -34.57
CA PHE A 152 20.83 16.40 -34.46
C PHE A 152 20.74 17.46 -35.58
N SER A 153 20.39 17.04 -36.79
CA SER A 153 20.26 17.91 -37.96
C SER A 153 19.08 18.87 -37.84
N ASP A 154 18.00 18.46 -37.18
CA ASP A 154 16.84 19.32 -36.88
C ASP A 154 17.08 20.24 -35.67
N GLY A 155 18.21 20.09 -34.96
CA GLY A 155 18.57 20.88 -33.79
C GLY A 155 17.72 20.61 -32.54
N SER A 156 16.87 19.58 -32.56
CA SER A 156 15.99 19.22 -31.45
C SER A 156 16.75 18.52 -30.31
N SER A 157 17.92 17.95 -30.61
CA SER A 157 18.78 17.23 -29.67
C SER A 157 20.26 17.61 -29.84
N PHE A 158 21.02 17.53 -28.75
CA PHE A 158 22.48 17.69 -28.74
C PHE A 158 23.14 16.47 -28.09
N VAL A 159 24.38 16.20 -28.48
CA VAL A 159 25.22 15.20 -27.82
C VAL A 159 26.05 15.91 -26.76
N CYS A 160 25.91 15.50 -25.50
CA CYS A 160 26.73 16.02 -24.41
C CYS A 160 28.13 15.43 -24.48
N LEU A 161 29.15 16.27 -24.60
CA LEU A 161 30.55 15.83 -24.68
C LEU A 161 31.11 15.33 -23.34
N GLN A 162 30.46 15.65 -22.21
CA GLN A 162 30.91 15.21 -20.88
C GLN A 162 30.52 13.75 -20.61
N CYS A 163 29.27 13.37 -20.86
CA CYS A 163 28.77 12.01 -20.59
C CYS A 163 28.48 11.17 -21.85
N GLY A 164 28.58 11.75 -23.04
CA GLY A 164 28.22 11.09 -24.32
C GLY A 164 26.72 10.88 -24.53
N GLY A 165 25.87 11.48 -23.67
CA GLY A 165 24.42 11.35 -23.73
C GLY A 165 23.78 12.18 -24.84
N LEU A 166 22.76 11.64 -25.51
CA LEU A 166 21.91 12.41 -26.43
C LEU A 166 20.75 13.02 -25.64
N VAL A 167 20.64 14.34 -25.63
CA VAL A 167 19.69 15.07 -24.80
C VAL A 167 18.95 16.09 -25.67
N SER A 168 17.65 16.30 -25.41
CA SER A 168 16.92 17.35 -26.12
C SER A 168 17.56 18.72 -25.86
N ASN A 169 17.65 19.54 -26.91
CA ASN A 169 18.23 20.88 -26.83
C ASN A 169 17.48 21.77 -25.82
N HIS A 170 16.17 21.56 -25.65
CA HIS A 170 15.35 22.28 -24.68
C HIS A 170 15.70 21.98 -23.21
N ARG A 171 16.40 20.88 -22.95
CA ARG A 171 16.84 20.48 -21.60
C ARG A 171 18.36 20.49 -21.43
N LYS A 172 19.05 21.18 -22.35
CA LYS A 172 20.51 21.22 -22.39
C LYS A 172 21.09 21.82 -21.13
N GLU A 173 20.53 22.93 -20.68
CA GLU A 173 21.04 23.65 -19.51
C GLU A 173 20.81 22.84 -18.23
N GLU A 174 19.63 22.24 -18.08
CA GLU A 174 19.32 21.38 -16.93
C GLU A 174 20.15 20.10 -16.92
N HIS A 175 20.43 19.54 -18.09
CA HIS A 175 21.33 18.41 -18.19
C HIS A 175 22.73 18.78 -17.72
N LEU A 176 23.30 19.87 -18.23
CA LEU A 176 24.64 20.32 -17.83
C LEU A 176 24.69 20.73 -16.35
N ALA A 177 23.60 21.24 -15.79
CA ALA A 177 23.55 21.71 -14.42
C ALA A 177 23.30 20.60 -13.38
N TYR A 178 22.47 19.59 -13.70
CA TYR A 178 21.97 18.66 -12.68
C TYR A 178 22.08 17.18 -13.04
N TRP A 179 22.16 16.82 -14.33
CA TRP A 179 22.03 15.43 -14.77
C TRP A 179 23.26 14.87 -15.49
N CYS A 180 24.23 15.72 -15.83
CA CYS A 180 25.47 15.27 -16.45
C CYS A 180 26.37 14.67 -15.37
N CYS A 181 26.53 13.34 -15.42
CA CYS A 181 27.36 12.55 -14.52
C CYS A 181 28.45 11.83 -15.31
#